data_AF-A0A813ZLX9-F1
#
_entry.id   AF-A0A813ZLX9-F1
#
_cell.length_a   1.000
_cell.length_b   1.000
_cell.length_c   1.000
_cell.angle_alpha   90.00
_cell.angle_beta   90.00
_cell.angle_gamma   90.00
#
_symmetry.space_group_name_H-M   'P 1'
#
loop_
_entity.id
_entity.type
_entity.pdbx_description
1 polymer ?
#
loop_
_entity_poly.entity_id
_entity_poly.type
_entity_poly.pdbx_seq_one_letter_code
_entity_poly.pdbx_strand_id
1 'polypeptide(L)'
;MASALASEEQLPFSWDKICELIESGELGRLIRYPDDSIRYSTWCDNIITLYGSTEKYFLEQRLGWHLPIEPLSPILLKNSDDYQILLNDFPYAFDKNITHFVLWTKVPFGQDKNGYLDESTTKSIQEFINKKFVTHFGQENVRWFKNYNSASSIPTISHFHILIYDRNRQYSSLKDDILEKINT
;
A
#
# COMPACT_ATOMS: atom_id res chain seq x y z
N MET A 1 -26.09 4.64 31.20
CA MET A 1 -24.74 4.23 30.79
C MET A 1 -24.88 3.44 29.50
N ALA A 2 -24.92 4.11 28.36
CA ALA A 2 -25.00 3.41 27.07
C ALA A 2 -23.63 2.82 26.77
N SER A 3 -23.57 1.49 26.70
CA SER A 3 -22.44 0.74 26.15
C SER A 3 -22.18 1.26 24.73
N ALA A 4 -21.01 1.86 24.50
CA ALA A 4 -20.52 2.07 23.16
C ALA A 4 -20.25 0.67 22.58
N LEU A 5 -21.23 0.14 21.85
CA LEU A 5 -21.01 -0.97 20.94
C LEU A 5 -19.86 -0.52 20.04
N ALA A 6 -18.72 -1.20 20.13
CA ALA A 6 -17.71 -1.13 19.09
C ALA A 6 -18.47 -1.46 17.80
N SER A 7 -18.59 -0.48 16.89
CA SER A 7 -19.14 -0.75 15.58
C SER A 7 -18.25 -1.81 14.95
N GLU A 8 -18.73 -3.04 14.85
CA GLU A 8 -18.08 -4.05 14.02
C GLU A 8 -17.95 -3.43 12.63
N GLU A 9 -16.72 -3.30 12.15
CA GLU A 9 -16.47 -2.77 10.81
C GLU A 9 -17.21 -3.66 9.82
N GLN A 10 -18.16 -3.07 9.09
CA GLN A 10 -18.95 -3.82 8.13
C GLN A 10 -18.08 -4.09 6.90
N LEU A 11 -17.64 -5.35 6.78
CA LEU A 11 -16.84 -5.80 5.64
C LEU A 11 -17.75 -6.23 4.47
N PRO A 12 -17.36 -6.00 3.21
CA PRO A 12 -16.17 -5.24 2.78
C PRO A 12 -16.32 -3.73 3.01
N PHE A 13 -15.21 -3.03 3.22
CA PHE A 13 -15.17 -1.58 3.24
C PHE A 13 -15.58 -1.01 1.88
N SER A 14 -16.57 -0.13 1.88
CA SER A 14 -16.95 0.65 0.70
C SER A 14 -15.89 1.71 0.37
N TRP A 15 -15.87 2.19 -0.87
CA TRP A 15 -14.95 3.25 -1.29
C TRP A 15 -15.10 4.52 -0.45
N ASP A 16 -16.33 4.93 -0.14
CA ASP A 16 -16.58 6.12 0.67
C ASP A 16 -16.04 5.96 2.09
N LYS A 17 -16.19 4.78 2.69
CA LYS A 17 -15.65 4.49 4.02
C LYS A 17 -14.12 4.48 4.02
N ILE A 18 -13.51 3.96 2.96
CA ILE A 18 -12.06 3.98 2.79
C ILE A 18 -11.54 5.41 2.68
N CYS A 19 -12.19 6.25 1.87
CA CYS A 19 -11.85 7.67 1.75
C CYS A 19 -11.94 8.36 3.12
N GLU A 20 -13.03 8.17 3.86
CA GLU A 20 -13.22 8.71 5.20
C GLU A 20 -12.10 8.31 6.17
N LEU A 21 -11.73 7.02 6.20
CA LEU A 21 -10.68 6.50 7.10
C LEU A 21 -9.29 7.00 6.72
N ILE A 22 -9.00 7.19 5.42
CA ILE A 22 -7.73 7.77 4.97
C ILE A 22 -7.67 9.26 5.32
N GLU A 23 -8.74 10.02 5.08
CA GLU A 23 -8.81 11.46 5.33
C GLU A 23 -8.78 11.81 6.83
N SER A 24 -9.41 10.98 7.67
CA SER A 24 -9.35 11.10 9.14
C SER A 24 -8.04 10.60 9.75
N GLY A 25 -7.24 9.85 8.99
CA GLY A 25 -6.03 9.19 9.49
C GLY A 25 -6.30 7.95 10.35
N GLU A 26 -7.54 7.44 10.44
CA GLU A 26 -7.89 6.25 11.22
C GLU A 26 -7.48 4.93 10.52
N LEU A 27 -6.28 4.89 9.93
CA LEU A 27 -5.78 3.78 9.08
C LEU A 27 -5.74 2.43 9.80
N GLY A 28 -5.63 2.41 11.13
CA GLY A 28 -5.66 1.18 11.93
C GLY A 28 -7.00 0.42 11.88
N ARG A 29 -8.06 1.07 11.39
CA ARG A 29 -9.38 0.45 11.19
C ARG A 29 -9.47 -0.30 9.86
N LEU A 30 -8.58 -0.01 8.91
CA LEU A 30 -8.53 -0.75 7.65
C LEU A 30 -7.93 -2.14 7.91
N ILE A 31 -8.80 -3.13 8.03
CA ILE A 31 -8.44 -4.51 8.36
C ILE A 31 -8.66 -5.47 7.18
N ARG A 32 -8.08 -6.66 7.30
CA ARG A 32 -8.37 -7.79 6.40
C ARG A 32 -9.60 -8.55 6.91
N TYR A 33 -10.13 -9.45 6.08
CA TYR A 33 -11.06 -10.46 6.56
C TYR A 33 -10.38 -11.31 7.65
N PRO A 34 -11.14 -11.81 8.65
CA PRO A 34 -10.56 -12.67 9.69
C PRO A 34 -9.79 -13.87 9.11
N ASP A 35 -10.36 -14.56 8.13
CA ASP A 35 -9.72 -15.71 7.48
C ASP A 35 -8.43 -15.32 6.73
N ASP A 36 -8.42 -14.19 6.04
CA ASP A 36 -7.23 -13.68 5.36
C ASP A 36 -6.16 -13.19 6.35
N SER A 37 -6.56 -12.71 7.53
CA SER A 37 -5.64 -12.38 8.61
C SER A 37 -4.94 -13.62 9.14
N ILE A 38 -5.67 -14.72 9.31
CA ILE A 38 -5.11 -16.02 9.71
C ILE A 38 -4.16 -16.56 8.63
N ARG A 39 -4.58 -16.52 7.35
CA ARG A 39 -3.74 -16.92 6.22
C ARG A 39 -2.47 -16.09 6.13
N TYR A 40 -2.58 -14.78 6.30
CA TYR A 40 -1.44 -13.87 6.31
C TYR A 40 -0.47 -14.20 7.44
N SER A 41 -0.96 -14.40 8.67
CA SER A 41 -0.12 -14.78 9.81
C SER A 41 0.60 -16.09 9.57
N THR A 42 -0.13 -17.12 9.13
CA THR A 42 0.43 -18.44 8.82
C THR A 42 1.48 -18.35 7.72
N TRP A 43 1.22 -17.55 6.69
CA TRP A 43 2.18 -17.29 5.63
C TRP A 43 3.44 -16.59 6.15
N CYS A 44 3.30 -15.56 6.99
CA CYS A 44 4.44 -14.88 7.63
C CYS A 44 5.30 -15.85 8.45
N ASP A 45 4.69 -16.70 9.27
CA ASP A 45 5.40 -17.68 10.10
C ASP A 45 6.22 -18.66 9.24
N ASN A 46 5.64 -19.12 8.12
CA ASN A 46 6.33 -19.98 7.16
C ASN A 46 7.50 -19.25 6.48
N ILE A 47 7.31 -18.00 6.07
CA ILE A 47 8.36 -17.19 5.45
C ILE A 47 9.51 -16.93 6.43
N ILE A 48 9.20 -16.60 7.67
CA ILE A 48 10.21 -16.41 8.72
C ILE A 48 11.00 -17.71 8.93
N THR A 49 10.32 -18.86 8.95
CA THR A 49 10.97 -20.17 9.10
C THR A 49 11.91 -20.48 7.93
N LEU A 50 11.51 -20.17 6.69
CA LEU A 50 12.26 -20.52 5.48
C LEU A 50 13.38 -19.54 5.14
N TYR A 51 13.16 -18.24 5.34
CA TYR A 51 14.06 -17.17 4.89
C TYR A 51 14.78 -16.46 6.04
N GLY A 52 14.30 -16.63 7.29
CA GLY A 52 14.80 -15.97 8.49
C GLY A 52 14.03 -14.68 8.85
N SER A 53 13.46 -13.99 7.85
CA SER A 53 12.58 -12.84 8.06
C SER A 53 11.70 -12.57 6.83
N THR A 54 10.55 -11.93 7.04
CA THR A 54 9.68 -11.47 5.95
C THR A 54 10.38 -10.43 5.06
N GLU A 55 11.19 -9.57 5.66
CA GLU A 55 11.99 -8.57 4.94
C GLU A 55 12.94 -9.23 3.93
N LYS A 56 13.74 -10.21 4.38
CA LYS A 56 14.71 -10.88 3.51
C LYS A 56 14.01 -11.57 2.34
N TYR A 57 12.88 -12.23 2.60
CA TYR A 57 12.06 -12.79 1.54
C TYR A 57 11.61 -11.75 0.53
N PHE A 58 11.11 -10.59 0.97
CA PHE A 58 10.69 -9.55 0.03
C PHE A 58 11.86 -9.00 -0.78
N LEU A 59 13.01 -8.72 -0.16
CA LEU A 59 14.20 -8.25 -0.87
C LEU A 59 14.64 -9.24 -1.95
N GLU A 60 14.81 -10.51 -1.59
CA GLU A 60 15.37 -11.53 -2.47
C GLU A 60 14.37 -12.05 -3.51
N GLN A 61 13.12 -12.30 -3.10
CA GLN A 61 12.15 -13.03 -3.91
C GLN A 61 11.10 -12.14 -4.58
N ARG A 62 10.85 -10.94 -4.05
CA ARG A 62 9.81 -10.04 -4.56
C ARG A 62 10.37 -8.82 -5.26
N LEU A 63 11.39 -8.21 -4.68
CA LEU A 63 11.96 -6.94 -5.14
C LEU A 63 13.21 -7.15 -6.00
N GLY A 64 13.97 -8.22 -5.75
CA GLY A 64 15.27 -8.44 -6.37
C GLY A 64 16.30 -7.38 -5.95
N TRP A 65 16.17 -6.86 -4.73
CA TRP A 65 17.08 -5.85 -4.18
C TRP A 65 18.06 -6.51 -3.21
N HIS A 66 19.31 -6.07 -3.25
CA HIS A 66 20.37 -6.60 -2.40
C HIS A 66 20.85 -5.53 -1.42
N LEU A 67 21.32 -5.96 -0.25
CA LEU A 67 21.90 -5.07 0.76
C LEU A 67 23.37 -4.75 0.42
N PRO A 68 23.85 -3.51 0.63
CA PRO A 68 23.06 -2.33 1.02
C PRO A 68 22.13 -1.86 -0.11
N ILE A 69 20.91 -1.42 0.25
CA ILE A 69 19.97 -0.86 -0.73
C ILE A 69 20.43 0.55 -1.07
N GLU A 70 20.96 0.73 -2.26
CA GLU A 70 21.42 2.02 -2.76
C GLU A 70 20.51 2.48 -3.91
N PRO A 71 19.76 3.59 -3.75
CA PRO A 71 18.98 4.14 -4.85
C PRO A 71 19.90 4.82 -5.87
N LEU A 72 19.57 4.70 -7.15
CA LEU A 72 20.26 5.38 -8.26
C LEU A 72 20.04 6.90 -8.23
N SER A 73 18.92 7.35 -7.65
CA SER A 73 18.65 8.76 -7.40
C SER A 73 18.32 9.00 -5.92
N PRO A 74 18.88 10.05 -5.28
CA PRO A 74 18.45 10.42 -3.94
C PRO A 74 17.05 11.07 -3.92
N ILE A 75 16.47 11.36 -5.08
CA ILE A 75 15.16 12.01 -5.20
C ILE A 75 14.08 10.93 -5.25
N LEU A 76 13.19 10.97 -4.27
CA LEU A 76 12.08 10.02 -4.10
C LEU A 76 11.26 9.88 -5.39
N LEU A 77 11.07 8.63 -5.83
CA LEU A 77 10.27 8.23 -7.01
C LEU A 77 10.69 8.86 -8.34
N LYS A 78 11.90 9.44 -8.43
CA LYS A 78 12.40 10.07 -9.66
C LYS A 78 12.90 9.06 -10.68
N ASN A 79 13.64 8.04 -10.23
CA ASN A 79 14.14 6.97 -11.09
C ASN A 79 13.20 5.76 -11.00
N SER A 80 12.78 5.23 -12.15
CA SER A 80 11.92 4.05 -12.23
C SER A 80 12.57 2.78 -11.68
N ASP A 81 13.89 2.68 -11.70
CA ASP A 81 14.63 1.51 -11.21
C ASP A 81 14.79 1.51 -9.68
N ASP A 82 14.36 2.58 -9.01
CA ASP A 82 14.40 2.74 -7.56
C ASP A 82 13.07 2.40 -6.88
N TYR A 83 12.03 2.02 -7.64
CA TYR A 83 10.77 1.59 -7.06
C TYR A 83 10.12 0.46 -7.85
N GLN A 84 9.23 -0.28 -7.19
CA GLN A 84 8.40 -1.30 -7.81
C GLN A 84 6.97 -1.22 -7.29
N ILE A 85 6.01 -1.40 -8.19
CA ILE A 85 4.58 -1.41 -7.87
C ILE A 85 4.12 -2.85 -7.98
N LEU A 86 3.70 -3.42 -6.84
CA LEU A 86 3.26 -4.81 -6.75
C LEU A 86 1.80 -4.85 -6.31
N LEU A 87 1.05 -5.85 -6.77
CA LEU A 87 -0.25 -6.14 -6.18
C LEU A 87 -0.04 -6.63 -4.75
N ASN A 88 -0.89 -6.20 -3.83
CA ASN A 88 -0.88 -6.73 -2.47
C ASN A 88 -1.44 -8.16 -2.47
N ASP A 89 -0.63 -9.15 -2.10
CA ASP A 89 -1.08 -10.55 -2.06
C ASP A 89 -2.05 -10.82 -0.92
N PHE A 90 -2.03 -9.97 0.10
CA PHE A 90 -2.92 -10.03 1.26
C PHE A 90 -3.63 -8.67 1.40
N PRO A 91 -4.55 -8.36 0.46
CA PRO A 91 -5.26 -7.11 0.46
C PRO A 91 -6.14 -6.98 1.71
N TYR A 92 -6.49 -5.75 2.04
CA TYR A 92 -7.50 -5.50 3.06
C TYR A 92 -8.90 -5.87 2.55
N ALA A 93 -9.87 -5.91 3.46
CA ALA A 93 -11.24 -6.31 3.15
C ALA A 93 -12.00 -5.22 2.38
N PHE A 94 -11.52 -4.87 1.19
CA PHE A 94 -12.09 -3.85 0.32
C PHE A 94 -13.15 -4.44 -0.62
N ASP A 95 -14.02 -3.58 -1.15
CA ASP A 95 -14.94 -3.95 -2.23
C ASP A 95 -14.17 -4.56 -3.41
N LYS A 96 -14.75 -5.57 -4.06
CA LYS A 96 -14.15 -6.29 -5.20
C LYS A 96 -13.74 -5.40 -6.38
N ASN A 97 -14.31 -4.20 -6.48
CA ASN A 97 -13.98 -3.24 -7.53
C ASN A 97 -12.75 -2.37 -7.16
N ILE A 98 -12.11 -2.62 -6.02
CA ILE A 98 -10.94 -1.89 -5.55
C ILE A 98 -9.70 -2.76 -5.69
N THR A 99 -8.71 -2.28 -6.45
CA THR A 99 -7.42 -2.94 -6.59
C THR A 99 -6.42 -2.34 -5.60
N HIS A 100 -5.79 -3.20 -4.80
CA HIS A 100 -4.84 -2.80 -3.75
C HIS A 100 -3.41 -3.09 -4.19
N PHE A 101 -2.67 -2.04 -4.53
CA PHE A 101 -1.24 -2.11 -4.81
C PHE A 101 -0.41 -1.65 -3.61
N VAL A 102 0.85 -2.07 -3.60
CA VAL A 102 1.90 -1.56 -2.73
C VAL A 102 3.04 -1.08 -3.62
N LEU A 103 3.43 0.18 -3.44
CA LEU A 103 4.65 0.70 -4.04
C LEU A 103 5.77 0.58 -3.01
N TRP A 104 6.87 -0.04 -3.41
CA TRP A 104 8.11 -0.17 -2.67
C TRP A 104 9.17 0.75 -3.28
N THR A 105 9.93 1.47 -2.47
CA THR A 105 11.01 2.37 -2.93
C THR A 105 12.31 2.14 -2.17
N LYS A 106 13.43 2.19 -2.89
CA LYS A 106 14.80 2.16 -2.34
C LYS A 106 15.13 3.46 -1.58
N VAL A 107 14.52 4.57 -1.99
CA VAL A 107 14.69 5.87 -1.32
C VAL A 107 13.89 5.88 -0.02
N PRO A 108 14.52 6.06 1.16
CA PRO A 108 13.80 6.14 2.43
C PRO A 108 12.87 7.35 2.49
N PHE A 109 11.74 7.21 3.16
CA PHE A 109 10.85 8.33 3.44
C PHE A 109 11.45 9.29 4.47
N GLY A 110 11.36 10.60 4.18
CA GLY A 110 11.59 11.64 5.16
C GLY A 110 10.49 11.64 6.22
N GLN A 111 10.88 11.86 7.48
CA GLN A 111 9.97 11.86 8.62
C GLN A 111 10.03 13.17 9.40
N ASP A 112 8.88 13.60 9.92
CA ASP A 112 8.80 14.70 10.86
C ASP A 112 9.29 14.29 12.26
N LYS A 113 9.29 15.24 13.20
CA LYS A 113 9.69 15.02 14.60
C LYS A 113 8.87 13.96 15.36
N ASN A 114 7.70 13.58 14.83
CA ASN A 114 6.80 12.60 15.42
C ASN A 114 6.85 11.24 14.71
N GLY A 115 7.70 11.09 13.68
CA GLY A 115 7.83 9.87 12.88
C GLY A 115 6.77 9.72 11.78
N TYR A 116 5.96 10.75 11.51
CA TYR A 116 5.06 10.79 10.35
C TYR A 116 5.83 11.21 9.09
N LEU A 117 5.25 11.00 7.90
CA LEU A 117 5.84 11.52 6.67
C LEU A 117 5.98 13.04 6.75
N ASP A 118 7.14 13.57 6.39
CA ASP A 118 7.29 15.01 6.26
C ASP A 118 6.52 15.55 5.03
N GLU A 119 6.36 16.87 4.97
CA GLU A 119 5.63 17.55 3.90
C GLU A 119 6.26 17.30 2.53
N SER A 120 7.59 17.27 2.45
CA SER A 120 8.33 17.09 1.19
C SER A 120 8.12 15.70 0.60
N THR A 121 8.09 14.67 1.45
CA THR A 121 7.84 13.28 1.11
C THR A 121 6.39 13.10 0.67
N THR A 122 5.45 13.65 1.45
CA THR A 122 4.01 13.61 1.12
C THR A 122 3.73 14.28 -0.22
N LYS A 123 4.33 15.44 -0.48
CA LYS A 123 4.21 16.15 -1.76
C LYS A 123 4.77 15.32 -2.93
N SER A 124 5.96 14.74 -2.76
CA SER A 124 6.59 13.92 -3.80
C SER A 124 5.75 12.68 -4.15
N ILE A 125 5.17 12.02 -3.14
CA ILE A 125 4.26 10.89 -3.35
C ILE A 125 2.99 11.36 -4.08
N GLN A 126 2.38 12.46 -3.64
CA GLN A 126 1.15 12.97 -4.27
C GLN A 126 1.38 13.38 -5.73
N GLU A 127 2.49 14.03 -6.05
CA GLU A 127 2.86 14.38 -7.44
C GLU A 127 3.04 13.13 -8.31
N PHE A 128 3.70 12.10 -7.77
CA PHE A 128 3.83 10.82 -8.45
C PHE A 128 2.48 10.14 -8.68
N ILE A 129 1.62 10.08 -7.66
CA ILE A 129 0.26 9.53 -7.76
C ILE A 129 -0.56 10.28 -8.81
N ASN A 130 -0.48 11.61 -8.80
CA ASN A 130 -1.21 12.44 -9.76
C ASN A 130 -0.80 12.10 -11.20
N LYS A 131 0.51 12.06 -11.46
CA LYS A 131 1.05 11.81 -12.79
C LYS A 131 0.81 10.38 -13.28
N LYS A 132 1.01 9.37 -12.41
CA LYS A 132 1.05 7.95 -12.83
C LYS A 132 -0.29 7.24 -12.70
N PHE A 133 -1.20 7.73 -11.86
CA PHE A 133 -2.48 7.06 -11.60
C PHE A 133 -3.66 7.98 -11.88
N VAL A 134 -3.71 9.17 -11.28
CA VAL A 134 -4.87 10.07 -11.42
C VAL A 134 -5.11 10.47 -12.88
N THR A 135 -4.06 10.71 -13.66
CA THR A 135 -4.17 10.99 -15.10
C THR A 135 -4.93 9.91 -15.87
N HIS A 136 -4.89 8.65 -15.44
CA HIS A 136 -5.54 7.53 -16.12
C HIS A 136 -6.89 7.14 -15.50
N PHE A 137 -7.01 7.27 -14.17
CA PHE A 137 -8.16 6.72 -13.43
C PHE A 137 -9.08 7.77 -12.82
N GLY A 138 -8.69 9.04 -12.77
CA GLY A 138 -9.45 10.12 -12.13
C GLY A 138 -9.17 10.25 -10.63
N GLN A 139 -9.22 11.49 -10.12
CA GLN A 139 -8.84 11.84 -8.74
C GLN A 139 -9.79 11.19 -7.72
N GLU A 140 -11.05 11.02 -8.10
CA GLU A 140 -12.10 10.43 -7.29
C GLU A 140 -11.96 8.93 -7.10
N ASN A 141 -11.18 8.26 -7.96
CA ASN A 141 -11.00 6.81 -7.98
C ASN A 141 -9.63 6.35 -7.47
N VAL A 142 -8.76 7.28 -7.06
CA VAL A 142 -7.41 6.97 -6.58
C VAL A 142 -7.24 7.46 -5.15
N ARG A 143 -6.76 6.59 -4.28
CA ARG A 143 -6.32 6.93 -2.92
C ARG A 143 -4.99 6.25 -2.64
N TRP A 144 -4.21 6.84 -1.75
CA TRP A 144 -2.99 6.24 -1.25
C TRP A 144 -2.88 6.50 0.24
N PHE A 145 -2.17 5.62 0.95
CA PHE A 145 -1.88 5.79 2.37
C PHE A 145 -0.62 5.03 2.75
N LYS A 146 0.07 5.50 3.78
CA LYS A 146 1.18 4.78 4.41
C LYS A 146 0.71 4.31 5.79
N ASN A 147 0.79 3.01 6.04
CA ASN A 147 0.51 2.49 7.38
C ASN A 147 1.47 3.11 8.42
N TYR A 148 0.99 3.22 9.65
CA TYR A 148 1.84 3.52 10.79
C TYR A 148 2.89 2.42 10.98
N ASN A 149 4.07 2.78 11.50
CA ASN A 149 5.19 1.84 11.64
C ASN A 149 4.81 0.60 12.49
N SER A 150 3.92 0.76 13.48
CA SER A 150 3.41 -0.34 14.32
C SER A 150 2.57 -1.37 13.58
N ALA A 151 1.99 -1.01 12.42
CA ALA A 151 1.16 -1.88 11.61
C ALA A 151 1.88 -2.41 10.35
N SER A 152 3.11 -1.94 10.10
CA SER A 152 3.90 -2.39 8.95
C SER A 152 4.68 -3.65 9.27
N SER A 153 4.57 -4.67 8.43
CA SER A 153 5.33 -5.91 8.60
C SER A 153 6.76 -5.82 8.08
N ILE A 154 7.10 -4.79 7.29
CA ILE A 154 8.45 -4.57 6.74
C ILE A 154 8.83 -3.09 6.90
N PRO A 155 9.02 -2.60 8.14
CA PRO A 155 9.20 -1.18 8.42
C PRO A 155 10.52 -0.60 7.89
N THR A 156 11.48 -1.46 7.54
CA THR A 156 12.84 -1.14 7.08
C THR A 156 12.90 -0.70 5.62
N ILE A 157 11.93 -1.11 4.79
CA ILE A 157 11.84 -0.72 3.39
C ILE A 157 10.68 0.25 3.24
N SER A 158 10.91 1.42 2.66
CA SER A 158 9.87 2.43 2.50
C SER A 158 8.83 1.97 1.46
N HIS A 159 7.57 1.94 1.88
CA HIS A 159 6.45 1.56 1.03
C HIS A 159 5.15 2.26 1.42
N PHE A 160 4.26 2.42 0.44
CA PHE A 160 2.91 2.92 0.66
C PHE A 160 1.90 2.14 -0.18
N HIS A 161 0.64 2.17 0.25
CA HIS A 161 -0.47 1.50 -0.40
C HIS A 161 -1.15 2.44 -1.39
N ILE A 162 -1.57 1.88 -2.52
CA ILE A 162 -2.31 2.58 -3.57
C ILE A 162 -3.59 1.81 -3.84
N LEU A 163 -4.71 2.51 -3.84
CA LEU A 163 -6.03 1.96 -4.11
C LEU A 163 -6.57 2.60 -5.39
N ILE A 164 -7.07 1.75 -6.28
CA ILE A 164 -7.73 2.16 -7.51
C ILE A 164 -9.13 1.57 -7.52
N TYR A 165 -10.13 2.43 -7.57
CA TYR A 165 -11.54 2.05 -7.61
C TYR A 165 -12.07 2.04 -9.05
N ASP A 166 -12.37 0.85 -9.57
CA ASP A 166 -13.05 0.71 -10.85
C ASP A 166 -14.57 0.83 -10.68
N ARG A 167 -15.03 2.08 -10.53
CA ARG A 167 -16.44 2.39 -10.31
C ARG A 167 -17.35 1.83 -11.40
N ASN A 168 -16.86 1.81 -12.64
CA ASN A 168 -17.65 1.44 -13.81
C ASN A 168 -17.44 -0.02 -14.25
N ARG A 169 -16.62 -0.80 -13.53
CA ARG A 169 -16.23 -2.18 -13.88
C ARG A 169 -15.72 -2.27 -15.32
N GLN A 170 -14.95 -1.28 -15.73
CA GLN A 170 -14.43 -1.18 -17.09
C GLN A 170 -13.30 -2.16 -17.37
N TYR A 171 -12.61 -2.66 -16.34
CA TYR A 171 -11.46 -3.54 -16.50
C TYR A 171 -11.86 -5.01 -16.42
N SER A 172 -11.52 -5.75 -17.48
CA SER A 172 -11.91 -7.15 -17.66
C SER A 172 -11.00 -8.10 -16.87
N SER A 173 -9.71 -7.75 -16.80
CA SER A 173 -8.75 -8.19 -15.79
C SER A 173 -8.24 -6.94 -15.10
N LEU A 174 -8.90 -6.54 -14.01
CA LEU A 174 -8.57 -5.35 -13.20
C LEU A 174 -7.07 -5.16 -13.01
N LYS A 175 -6.33 -6.26 -12.80
CA LYS A 175 -4.89 -6.21 -12.58
C LYS A 175 -4.10 -5.88 -13.85
N ASP A 176 -4.29 -6.65 -14.93
CA ASP A 176 -3.41 -6.55 -16.10
C ASP A 176 -3.67 -5.26 -16.88
N ASP A 177 -4.95 -4.86 -16.99
CA ASP A 177 -5.36 -3.62 -17.64
C ASP A 177 -4.82 -2.38 -16.89
N ILE A 178 -4.80 -2.43 -15.56
CA ILE A 178 -4.23 -1.36 -14.73
C ILE A 178 -2.70 -1.34 -14.86
N LEU A 179 -2.04 -2.50 -14.78
CA LEU A 179 -0.58 -2.59 -14.87
C LEU A 179 -0.06 -2.10 -16.23
N GLU A 180 -0.78 -2.37 -17.33
CA GLU A 180 -0.42 -1.83 -18.63
C GLU A 180 -0.47 -0.30 -18.64
N LYS A 181 -1.56 0.29 -18.14
CA LYS A 181 -1.74 1.75 -18.11
C LYS A 181 -0.73 2.49 -17.24
N ILE A 182 -0.33 1.94 -16.11
CA ILE A 182 0.64 2.61 -15.24
C ILE A 182 2.08 2.47 -15.74
N ASN A 183 2.36 1.56 -16.67
CA ASN A 183 3.70 1.35 -17.22
C ASN A 183 3.93 2.07 -18.56
N THR A 184 2.89 2.64 -19.17
CA THR A 184 2.97 3.56 -20.33
C THR A 184 3.21 5.00 -19.90
#